data_AF-A0A6A5ANX6-F1
#
_entry.id   AF-A0A6A5ANX6-F1
#
_cell.length_a   1.000
_cell.length_b   1.000
_cell.length_c   1.000
_cell.angle_alpha   90.00
_cell.angle_beta   90.00
_cell.angle_gamma   90.00
#
_symmetry.space_group_name_H-M   'P 1'
#
loop_
_entity.id
_entity.type
_entity.pdbx_description
1 polymer ?
#
loop_
_entity_poly.entity_id
_entity_poly.type
_entity_poly.pdbx_seq_one_letter_code
_entity_poly.pdbx_strand_id
1 'polypeptide(L)'
;MARNGSDLYEEANKYSPILVRGFSSGNVSVVDKQSWLEVCDTKHRYGANLQAYYKAWKQLTTRPGFWEWLSDESVEVEGVSRTKLERETVLYYDRAEREQFALDIRPDGLLVTRWDQLPITTGDDGWIFVLRDGVLYGSEKVTNHSPRIHHTSLVGGECVQAAGMIVVVDGVLRVMYPH
;
A
#
# COMPACT_ATOMS: atom_id res chain seq x y z
N MET A 1 2.10 23.53 12.37
CA MET A 1 0.67 23.33 12.71
C MET A 1 0.29 21.93 12.28
N ALA A 2 -0.04 21.05 13.23
CA ALA A 2 -0.55 19.73 12.91
C ALA A 2 -1.95 19.90 12.28
N ARG A 3 -2.15 19.40 11.06
CA ARG A 3 -3.47 19.41 10.42
C ARG A 3 -4.36 18.42 11.17
N ASN A 4 -5.60 18.82 11.47
CA ASN A 4 -6.54 18.02 12.22
C ASN A 4 -7.01 16.81 11.38
N GLY A 5 -7.29 15.67 11.99
CA GLY A 5 -7.68 14.44 11.27
C GLY A 5 -8.94 14.59 10.41
N SER A 6 -9.82 15.53 10.75
CA SER A 6 -11.02 15.88 9.97
C SER A 6 -10.70 16.53 8.61
N ASP A 7 -9.65 17.34 8.54
CA ASP A 7 -9.23 18.04 7.31
C ASP A 7 -8.66 17.06 6.28
N LEU A 8 -7.88 16.07 6.76
CA LEU A 8 -7.35 14.99 5.91
C LEU A 8 -8.46 14.10 5.34
N TYR A 9 -9.48 13.81 6.13
CA TYR A 9 -10.65 13.05 5.69
C TYR A 9 -11.40 13.79 4.57
N GLU A 10 -11.72 15.06 4.78
CA GLU A 10 -12.44 15.87 3.77
C GLU A 10 -11.62 16.02 2.48
N GLU A 11 -10.31 16.22 2.60
CA GLU A 11 -9.40 16.30 1.47
C GLU A 11 -9.36 14.98 0.69
N ALA A 12 -9.16 13.85 1.37
CA ALA A 12 -9.11 12.52 0.74
C ALA A 12 -10.43 12.17 0.04
N ASN A 13 -11.56 12.44 0.69
CA ASN A 13 -12.89 12.12 0.15
C ASN A 13 -13.22 12.96 -1.10
N LYS A 14 -12.68 14.18 -1.22
CA LYS A 14 -12.77 14.99 -2.45
C LYS A 14 -11.99 14.36 -3.62
N TYR A 15 -10.88 13.69 -3.34
CA TYR A 15 -10.05 13.04 -4.38
C TYR A 15 -10.64 11.71 -4.84
N SER A 16 -10.96 10.81 -3.90
CA SER A 16 -11.58 9.52 -4.22
C SER A 16 -12.12 8.82 -2.97
N PRO A 17 -13.30 8.19 -3.04
CA PRO A 17 -13.85 7.42 -1.93
C PRO A 17 -13.00 6.20 -1.55
N ILE A 18 -12.10 5.72 -2.41
CA ILE A 18 -11.20 4.60 -2.08
C ILE A 18 -10.17 4.97 -1.01
N LEU A 19 -9.81 6.26 -0.92
CA LEU A 19 -8.83 6.77 0.03
C LEU A 19 -9.36 6.85 1.46
N VAL A 20 -10.67 6.65 1.61
CA VAL A 20 -11.40 6.78 2.85
C VAL A 20 -12.29 5.57 3.01
N ARG A 21 -11.96 4.68 3.95
CA ARG A 21 -12.84 3.53 4.22
C ARG A 21 -12.99 3.28 5.70
N GLY A 22 -14.24 3.12 6.12
CA GLY A 22 -14.58 2.65 7.47
C GLY A 22 -14.18 1.18 7.65
N PHE A 23 -13.76 0.84 8.85
CA PHE A 23 -13.64 -0.56 9.28
C PHE A 23 -14.99 -1.06 9.80
N SER A 24 -15.16 -2.38 9.82
CA SER A 24 -16.31 -3.04 10.46
C SER A 24 -16.57 -2.59 11.90
N SER A 25 -15.53 -2.12 12.62
CA SER A 25 -15.61 -1.58 13.98
C SER A 25 -16.14 -0.15 14.09
N GLY A 26 -16.50 0.51 12.98
CA GLY A 26 -17.03 1.89 12.97
C GLY A 26 -15.98 3.01 12.93
N ASN A 27 -14.69 2.66 12.96
CA ASN A 27 -13.59 3.63 12.81
C ASN A 27 -13.34 3.97 11.35
N VAL A 28 -12.98 5.22 11.05
CA VAL A 28 -12.62 5.66 9.69
C VAL A 28 -11.10 5.80 9.59
N SER A 29 -10.50 5.17 8.59
CA SER A 29 -9.11 5.41 8.20
C SER A 29 -9.04 6.17 6.88
N VAL A 30 -7.97 6.94 6.77
CA VAL A 30 -7.56 7.63 5.54
C VAL A 30 -6.22 7.01 5.12
N VAL A 31 -6.08 6.67 3.83
CA VAL A 31 -4.80 6.22 3.27
C VAL A 31 -3.73 7.29 3.53
N ASP A 32 -2.47 6.92 3.75
CA ASP A 32 -1.42 7.92 3.86
C ASP A 32 -1.28 8.73 2.55
N LYS A 33 -1.06 10.04 2.67
CA LYS A 33 -0.98 10.96 1.53
C LYS A 33 0.07 10.57 0.49
N GLN A 34 1.16 9.92 0.91
CA GLN A 34 2.20 9.46 0.00
C GLN A 34 1.70 8.34 -0.93
N SER A 35 0.71 7.58 -0.50
CA SER A 35 0.12 6.46 -1.24
C SER A 35 -1.11 6.84 -2.07
N TRP A 36 -1.68 8.05 -1.91
CA TRP A 36 -2.90 8.45 -2.61
C TRP A 36 -2.81 8.34 -4.13
N LEU A 37 -1.68 8.75 -4.71
CA LEU A 37 -1.48 8.67 -6.15
C LEU A 37 -1.47 7.23 -6.64
N GLU A 38 -0.82 6.32 -5.92
CA GLU A 38 -0.77 4.90 -6.30
C GLU A 38 -2.15 4.24 -6.23
N VAL A 39 -2.90 4.51 -5.15
CA VAL A 39 -4.24 3.94 -4.95
C VAL A 39 -5.26 4.50 -5.96
N CYS A 40 -5.12 5.76 -6.36
CA CYS A 40 -5.99 6.39 -7.36
C CYS A 40 -5.59 6.07 -8.81
N ASP A 41 -4.40 5.53 -9.06
CA ASP A 41 -3.92 5.25 -10.40
C ASP A 41 -4.51 3.94 -10.94
N THR A 42 -5.28 4.03 -12.02
CA THR A 42 -5.93 2.87 -12.65
C THR A 42 -4.94 1.92 -13.32
N LYS A 43 -3.70 2.37 -13.58
CA LYS A 43 -2.61 1.55 -14.12
C LYS A 43 -1.75 0.90 -13.03
N HIS A 44 -2.01 1.19 -11.75
CA HIS A 44 -1.23 0.72 -10.61
C HIS A 44 0.28 0.97 -10.76
N ARG A 45 0.67 2.11 -11.33
CA ARG A 45 2.08 2.49 -11.47
C ARG A 45 2.67 2.76 -10.10
N TYR A 46 3.96 2.47 -9.96
CA TYR A 46 4.67 2.55 -8.70
C TYR A 46 4.63 3.97 -8.11
N GLY A 47 4.20 4.10 -6.85
CA GLY A 47 3.93 5.39 -6.22
C GLY A 47 5.10 6.37 -6.25
N ALA A 48 6.35 5.91 -6.10
CA ALA A 48 7.51 6.79 -6.15
C ALA A 48 7.70 7.44 -7.53
N ASN A 49 7.39 6.71 -8.61
CA ASN A 49 7.44 7.24 -9.98
C ASN A 49 6.32 8.26 -10.18
N LEU A 50 5.09 7.94 -9.74
CA LEU A 50 3.97 8.88 -9.77
C LEU A 50 4.24 10.16 -8.97
N GLN A 51 4.89 10.07 -7.81
CA GLN A 51 5.28 11.22 -7.01
C GLN A 51 6.29 12.12 -7.72
N ALA A 52 7.24 11.56 -8.49
CA ALA A 52 8.17 12.36 -9.29
C ALA A 52 7.42 13.17 -10.35
N TYR A 53 6.50 12.52 -11.08
CA TYR A 53 5.63 13.18 -12.05
C TYR A 53 4.72 14.24 -11.41
N TYR A 54 4.15 13.94 -10.25
CA TYR A 54 3.32 14.90 -9.51
C TYR A 54 4.11 16.13 -9.04
N LYS A 55 5.39 15.95 -8.66
CA LYS A 55 6.28 17.08 -8.34
C LYS A 55 6.54 17.94 -9.57
N ALA A 56 6.80 17.36 -10.74
CA ALA A 56 6.99 18.09 -11.99
C ALA A 56 5.72 18.85 -12.42
N TRP A 57 4.56 18.18 -12.38
CA TRP A 57 3.26 18.80 -12.67
C TRP A 57 2.98 20.03 -11.79
N LYS A 58 3.34 19.98 -10.50
CA LYS A 58 3.15 21.11 -9.58
C LYS A 58 3.96 22.36 -9.96
N GLN A 59 5.02 22.23 -10.75
CA GLN A 59 5.85 23.35 -11.19
C GLN A 59 5.38 24.00 -12.50
N LEU A 60 4.36 23.45 -13.16
CA LEU A 60 3.83 24.03 -14.40
C LEU A 60 3.11 25.36 -14.13
N THR A 61 3.28 26.30 -15.05
CA THR A 61 2.60 27.61 -15.00
C THR A 61 1.08 27.45 -15.13
N THR A 62 0.65 26.65 -16.12
CA THR A 62 -0.74 26.20 -16.26
C THR A 62 -0.83 24.77 -15.73
N ARG A 63 -1.74 24.53 -14.78
CA ARG A 63 -1.92 23.23 -14.13
C ARG A 63 -3.27 22.62 -14.56
N PRO A 64 -3.33 21.94 -15.72
CA PRO A 64 -4.47 21.07 -16.03
C PRO A 64 -4.57 19.95 -14.98
N GLY A 65 -5.62 19.13 -15.00
CA GLY A 65 -5.74 18.03 -14.04
C GLY A 65 -4.50 17.12 -14.06
N PHE A 66 -4.03 16.62 -12.92
CA PHE A 66 -2.81 15.80 -12.89
C PHE A 66 -2.90 14.58 -13.82
N TRP A 67 -4.03 13.86 -13.79
CA TRP A 67 -4.23 12.69 -14.63
C TRP A 67 -4.41 13.02 -16.11
N GLU A 68 -5.01 14.17 -16.41
CA GLU A 68 -5.11 14.71 -17.77
C GLU A 68 -3.72 15.01 -18.32
N TRP A 69 -2.91 15.76 -17.56
CA TRP A 69 -1.52 16.02 -17.91
C TRP A 69 -0.69 14.75 -18.09
N LEU A 70 -0.85 13.78 -17.18
CA LEU A 70 -0.12 12.52 -17.22
C LEU A 70 -0.56 11.60 -18.35
N SER A 71 -1.75 11.82 -18.93
CA SER A 71 -2.25 11.02 -20.05
C SER A 71 -1.47 11.27 -21.34
N ASP A 72 -0.82 12.44 -21.48
CA ASP A 72 0.09 12.73 -22.57
C ASP A 72 1.35 11.88 -22.46
N GLU A 73 1.55 10.97 -23.42
CA GLU A 73 2.68 10.04 -23.46
C GLU A 73 4.00 10.71 -23.84
N SER A 74 3.98 11.97 -24.30
CA SER A 74 5.19 12.74 -24.59
C SER A 74 5.83 13.36 -23.35
N VAL A 75 5.16 13.31 -22.19
CA VAL A 75 5.65 13.88 -20.94
C VAL A 75 6.81 13.05 -20.36
N GLU A 76 7.97 13.69 -20.26
CA GLU A 76 9.17 13.15 -19.64
C GLU A 76 9.54 13.91 -18.36
N VAL A 77 10.04 13.18 -17.36
CA VAL A 77 10.48 13.73 -16.08
C VAL A 77 11.90 13.27 -15.78
N GLU A 78 12.76 14.21 -15.39
CA GLU A 78 14.16 13.90 -15.06
C GLU A 78 14.24 12.83 -13.95
N GLY A 79 15.05 11.80 -14.19
CA GLY A 79 15.22 10.66 -13.27
C GLY A 79 14.15 9.56 -13.35
N VAL A 80 12.98 9.82 -13.95
CA VAL A 80 11.91 8.84 -14.17
C VAL A 80 11.36 9.01 -15.58
N SER A 81 11.91 8.26 -16.53
CA SER A 81 11.42 8.30 -17.92
C SER A 81 9.99 7.77 -18.04
N ARG A 82 9.30 8.14 -19.12
CA ARG A 82 7.95 7.63 -19.42
C ARG A 82 7.92 6.11 -19.45
N THR A 83 8.91 5.49 -20.09
CA THR A 83 9.03 4.02 -20.13
C THR A 83 9.17 3.42 -18.73
N LYS A 84 9.93 4.05 -17.83
CA LYS A 84 10.07 3.58 -16.45
C LYS A 84 8.77 3.73 -15.66
N LEU A 85 8.09 4.87 -15.81
CA LEU A 85 6.79 5.13 -15.17
C LEU A 85 5.75 4.06 -15.54
N GLU A 86 5.64 3.71 -16.82
CA GLU A 86 4.64 2.75 -17.31
C GLU A 86 5.03 1.30 -17.01
N ARG A 87 6.32 0.97 -16.97
CA ARG A 87 6.80 -0.40 -16.72
C ARG A 87 6.73 -0.81 -15.25
N GLU A 88 7.06 0.10 -14.34
CA GLU A 88 7.15 -0.23 -12.92
C GLU A 88 5.80 -0.06 -12.23
N THR A 89 5.16 -1.18 -11.95
CA THR A 89 3.81 -1.26 -11.36
C THR A 89 3.81 -2.04 -10.03
N VAL A 90 2.69 -1.97 -9.31
CA VAL A 90 2.42 -2.72 -8.08
C VAL A 90 1.26 -3.69 -8.36
N LEU A 91 1.39 -4.93 -7.90
CA LEU A 91 0.34 -5.94 -8.03
C LEU A 91 -0.68 -5.75 -6.92
N TYR A 92 -1.97 -5.69 -7.24
CA TYR A 92 -3.04 -5.59 -6.24
C TYR A 92 -3.80 -6.91 -6.17
N TYR A 93 -3.93 -7.44 -4.95
CA TYR A 93 -4.72 -8.63 -4.69
C TYR A 93 -6.13 -8.25 -4.27
N ASP A 94 -7.12 -8.93 -4.84
CA ASP A 94 -8.50 -8.78 -4.42
C ASP A 94 -8.78 -9.49 -3.07
N ARG A 95 -10.04 -9.44 -2.63
CA ARG A 95 -10.44 -10.03 -1.33
C ARG A 95 -10.29 -11.55 -1.29
N ALA A 96 -10.49 -12.25 -2.40
CA ALA A 96 -10.32 -13.69 -2.47
C ALA A 96 -8.85 -14.05 -2.57
N GLU A 97 -8.09 -13.35 -3.42
CA GLU A 97 -6.67 -13.58 -3.64
C GLU A 97 -5.84 -13.33 -2.39
N ARG A 98 -6.17 -12.30 -1.58
CA ARG A 98 -5.36 -11.96 -0.40
C ARG A 98 -5.46 -12.96 0.75
N GLU A 99 -6.45 -13.87 0.74
CA GLU A 99 -6.57 -14.88 1.79
C GLU A 99 -5.38 -15.83 1.83
N GLN A 100 -4.64 -15.97 0.72
CA GLN A 100 -3.35 -16.68 0.68
C GLN A 100 -2.23 -16.00 1.48
N PHE A 101 -2.45 -14.78 1.98
CA PHE A 101 -1.50 -14.06 2.83
C PHE A 101 -2.01 -13.91 4.27
N ALA A 102 -3.18 -14.45 4.59
CA ALA A 102 -3.80 -14.31 5.90
C ALA A 102 -3.04 -15.11 6.97
N LEU A 103 -2.79 -14.44 8.09
CA LEU A 103 -2.13 -14.97 9.28
C LEU A 103 -3.07 -14.88 10.48
N ASP A 104 -3.02 -15.90 11.33
CA ASP A 104 -3.71 -15.94 12.62
C ASP A 104 -2.69 -15.97 13.76
N ILE A 105 -3.11 -15.50 14.94
CA ILE A 105 -2.39 -15.70 16.21
C ILE A 105 -3.14 -16.79 16.97
N ARG A 106 -2.49 -17.93 17.16
CA ARG A 106 -3.06 -19.06 17.92
C ARG A 106 -3.12 -18.76 19.43
N PRO A 107 -3.90 -19.55 20.21
CA PRO A 107 -3.97 -19.38 21.67
C PRO A 107 -2.63 -19.55 22.40
N ASP A 108 -1.67 -20.26 21.80
CA ASP A 108 -0.30 -20.39 22.30
C ASP A 108 0.60 -19.18 21.95
N GLY A 109 0.06 -18.17 21.26
CA GLY A 109 0.74 -16.94 20.86
C GLY A 109 1.53 -17.06 19.56
N LEU A 110 1.49 -18.19 18.87
CA LEU A 110 2.23 -18.40 17.62
C LEU A 110 1.48 -17.81 16.41
N LEU A 111 2.23 -17.11 15.56
CA LEU A 111 1.80 -16.65 14.24
C LEU A 111 1.83 -17.81 13.26
N VAL A 112 0.69 -18.04 12.61
CA VAL A 112 0.49 -19.15 11.68
C VAL A 112 -0.22 -18.68 10.42
N THR A 113 -0.03 -19.41 9.32
CA THR A 113 -0.85 -19.29 8.12
C THR A 113 -2.29 -19.71 8.41
N ARG A 114 -3.27 -18.92 7.94
CA ARG A 114 -4.68 -19.18 8.24
C ARG A 114 -5.20 -20.50 7.67
N TRP A 115 -4.75 -20.88 6.47
CA TRP A 115 -5.33 -22.02 5.72
C TRP A 115 -4.88 -23.40 6.21
N ASP A 116 -3.69 -23.53 6.82
CA ASP A 116 -3.15 -24.82 7.30
C ASP A 116 -2.65 -24.77 8.75
N GLN A 117 -2.70 -23.60 9.41
CA GLN A 117 -2.34 -23.39 10.80
C GLN A 117 -0.89 -23.74 11.14
N LEU A 118 0.01 -23.71 10.15
CA LEU A 118 1.43 -23.95 10.31
C LEU A 118 2.18 -22.67 10.77
N PRO A 119 3.13 -22.79 11.72
CA PRO A 119 3.96 -21.66 12.13
C PRO A 119 4.76 -21.09 10.97
N ILE A 120 4.81 -19.75 10.89
CA ILE A 120 5.60 -19.07 9.85
C ILE A 120 7.03 -18.77 10.31
N THR A 121 7.93 -18.71 9.35
CA THR A 121 9.28 -18.14 9.51
C THR A 121 9.54 -17.19 8.35
N THR A 122 9.89 -15.94 8.64
CA THR A 122 9.94 -14.85 7.66
C THR A 122 11.34 -14.55 7.10
N GLY A 123 12.36 -15.26 7.60
CA GLY A 123 13.77 -14.91 7.35
C GLY A 123 14.21 -13.62 8.05
N ASP A 124 15.50 -13.28 7.88
CA ASP A 124 16.14 -12.14 8.56
C ASP A 124 15.64 -10.79 8.07
N ASP A 125 15.31 -10.69 6.78
CA ASP A 125 14.75 -9.47 6.16
C ASP A 125 13.28 -9.23 6.55
N GLY A 126 12.63 -10.25 7.12
CA GLY A 126 11.25 -10.19 7.56
C GLY A 126 10.23 -10.10 6.42
N TRP A 127 8.96 -10.08 6.81
CA TRP A 127 7.83 -9.89 5.91
C TRP A 127 7.21 -8.51 6.11
N ILE A 128 6.65 -7.93 5.06
CA ILE A 128 5.71 -6.82 5.20
C ILE A 128 4.39 -7.36 5.74
N PHE A 129 3.70 -6.56 6.55
CA PHE A 129 2.35 -6.89 7.01
C PHE A 129 1.40 -5.71 6.93
N VAL A 130 0.13 -6.02 6.79
CA VAL A 130 -0.99 -5.09 6.99
C VAL A 130 -2.05 -5.73 7.89
N LEU A 131 -2.68 -4.93 8.75
CA LEU A 131 -3.81 -5.34 9.59
C LEU A 131 -5.09 -4.71 9.05
N ARG A 132 -6.08 -5.53 8.68
CA ARG A 132 -7.36 -5.05 8.18
C ARG A 132 -8.51 -5.94 8.65
N ASP A 133 -9.53 -5.30 9.22
CA ASP A 133 -10.72 -5.97 9.77
C ASP A 133 -10.36 -7.12 10.73
N GLY A 134 -9.34 -6.89 11.57
CA GLY A 134 -8.84 -7.88 12.53
C GLY A 134 -8.03 -9.03 11.93
N VAL A 135 -7.77 -9.04 10.62
CA VAL A 135 -6.95 -10.04 9.93
C VAL A 135 -5.57 -9.44 9.64
N LEU A 136 -4.53 -10.17 10.04
CA LEU A 136 -3.15 -9.85 9.68
C LEU A 136 -2.86 -10.49 8.33
N TYR A 137 -2.41 -9.71 7.35
CA TYR A 137 -1.92 -10.21 6.07
C TYR A 137 -0.43 -9.98 6.00
N GLY A 138 0.36 -11.02 5.72
CA GLY A 138 1.82 -10.96 5.70
C GLY A 138 2.41 -11.64 4.46
N SER A 139 3.45 -11.04 3.88
CA SER A 139 4.15 -11.61 2.74
C SER A 139 5.57 -11.05 2.62
N GLU A 140 6.42 -11.77 1.88
CA GLU A 140 7.73 -11.24 1.49
C GLU A 140 7.55 -9.99 0.61
N LYS A 141 8.41 -8.99 0.82
CA LYS A 141 8.42 -7.78 0.02
C LYS A 141 9.15 -8.03 -1.30
N VAL A 142 8.45 -7.92 -2.42
CA VAL A 142 9.05 -8.16 -3.75
C VAL A 142 9.24 -6.84 -4.48
N THR A 143 10.49 -6.39 -4.58
CA THR A 143 10.84 -5.10 -5.24
C THR A 143 11.89 -5.22 -6.33
N ASN A 144 12.39 -6.42 -6.62
CA ASN A 144 13.43 -6.64 -7.62
C ASN A 144 12.89 -6.81 -9.06
N HIS A 145 11.59 -7.03 -9.22
CA HIS A 145 10.91 -7.07 -10.52
C HIS A 145 9.55 -6.36 -10.45
N SER A 146 8.90 -6.23 -11.61
CA SER A 146 7.55 -5.67 -11.74
C SER A 146 6.59 -6.75 -12.27
N PRO A 147 5.34 -6.82 -11.77
CA PRO A 147 4.77 -5.95 -10.75
C PRO A 147 5.35 -6.23 -9.35
N ARG A 148 5.50 -5.17 -8.55
CA ARG A 148 6.06 -5.22 -7.20
C ARG A 148 5.00 -5.69 -6.20
N ILE A 149 5.43 -6.30 -5.09
CA ILE A 149 4.58 -6.58 -3.92
C ILE A 149 4.99 -5.64 -2.78
N HIS A 150 4.06 -4.77 -2.40
CA HIS A 150 4.17 -3.80 -1.31
C HIS A 150 2.96 -3.92 -0.36
N HIS A 151 2.93 -3.14 0.73
CA HIS A 151 1.80 -3.14 1.67
C HIS A 151 0.45 -2.92 1.00
N THR A 152 0.40 -2.01 0.02
CA THR A 152 -0.81 -1.71 -0.77
C THR A 152 -1.29 -2.90 -1.60
N SER A 153 -0.39 -3.81 -1.98
CA SER A 153 -0.72 -5.05 -2.71
C SER A 153 -1.67 -5.94 -1.93
N LEU A 154 -1.37 -6.15 -0.64
CA LEU A 154 -2.06 -7.14 0.20
C LEU A 154 -3.54 -6.83 0.44
N VAL A 155 -3.97 -5.59 0.19
CA VAL A 155 -5.35 -5.14 0.40
C VAL A 155 -5.90 -4.39 -0.80
N GLY A 156 -5.25 -4.47 -1.97
CA GLY A 156 -5.70 -3.80 -3.19
C GLY A 156 -5.89 -2.29 -3.03
N GLY A 157 -5.01 -1.64 -2.28
CA GLY A 157 -5.08 -0.21 -1.98
C GLY A 157 -6.12 0.22 -0.92
N GLU A 158 -6.84 -0.72 -0.30
CA GLU A 158 -7.75 -0.38 0.81
C GLU A 158 -7.02 0.17 2.05
N CYS A 159 -7.72 0.97 2.85
CA CYS A 159 -7.21 1.44 4.14
C CYS A 159 -6.91 0.29 5.11
N VAL A 160 -5.87 0.46 5.93
CA VAL A 160 -5.42 -0.53 6.93
C VAL A 160 -5.40 0.08 8.32
N GLN A 161 -5.56 -0.76 9.34
CA GLN A 161 -5.48 -0.37 10.75
C GLN A 161 -4.02 -0.19 11.19
N ALA A 162 -3.13 -1.01 10.63
CA ALA A 162 -1.69 -0.94 10.84
C ALA A 162 -0.96 -1.51 9.62
N ALA A 163 0.26 -1.06 9.41
CA ALA A 163 1.19 -1.61 8.43
C ALA A 163 2.61 -1.55 9.00
N GLY A 164 3.46 -2.46 8.56
CA GLY A 164 4.85 -2.49 9.02
C GLY A 164 5.60 -3.69 8.50
N MET A 165 6.65 -4.08 9.20
CA MET A 165 7.40 -5.30 8.96
C MET A 165 7.46 -6.15 10.23
N ILE A 166 7.48 -7.47 10.06
CA ILE A 166 7.61 -8.45 11.13
C ILE A 166 8.74 -9.43 10.82
N VAL A 167 9.48 -9.81 11.86
CA VAL A 167 10.41 -10.94 11.84
C VAL A 167 9.87 -12.03 12.77
N VAL A 168 9.61 -13.21 12.22
CA VAL A 168 9.03 -14.35 12.93
C VAL A 168 9.91 -15.58 12.71
N VAL A 169 10.13 -16.36 13.77
CA VAL A 169 10.86 -17.63 13.72
C VAL A 169 10.03 -18.69 14.43
N ASP A 170 9.66 -19.73 13.69
CA ASP A 170 8.81 -20.84 14.14
C ASP A 170 7.51 -20.34 14.81
N GLY A 171 6.88 -19.35 14.20
CA GLY A 171 5.67 -18.68 14.68
C GLY A 171 5.89 -17.69 15.83
N VAL A 172 7.09 -17.60 16.41
CA VAL A 172 7.39 -16.64 17.47
C VAL A 172 7.79 -15.30 16.88
N LEU A 173 6.98 -14.26 17.13
CA LEU A 173 7.32 -12.88 16.76
C LEU A 173 8.60 -12.45 17.50
N ARG A 174 9.62 -12.04 16.75
CA ARG A 174 10.91 -11.58 17.27
C ARG A 174 11.02 -10.07 17.25
N VAL A 175 10.64 -9.46 16.14
CA VAL A 175 10.74 -8.01 15.93
C VAL A 175 9.56 -7.51 15.12
N MET A 176 9.08 -6.31 15.43
CA MET A 176 8.08 -5.59 14.65
C MET A 176 8.53 -4.15 14.44
N TYR A 177 8.51 -3.69 13.20
CA TYR A 177 8.80 -2.32 12.82
C TYR A 177 7.53 -1.65 12.28
N PRO A 178 7.12 -0.48 12.80
CA PRO A 178 6.03 0.28 12.20
C PRO A 178 6.48 0.89 10.86
N HIS A 179 5.51 1.12 9.98
CA HIS A 179 5.69 1.95 8.78
C HIS A 179 5.58 3.45 9.14
#